data_AF-B0NBD1-F1
#
_entry.id   AF-B0NBD1-F1
#
_cell.length_a   1.000
_cell.length_b   1.000
_cell.length_c   1.000
_cell.angle_alpha   90.00
_cell.angle_beta   90.00
_cell.angle_gamma   90.00
#
_symmetry.space_group_name_H-M   'P 1'
#
loop_
_entity.id
_entity.type
_entity.pdbx_description
1 polymer ?
#
loop_
_entity_poly.entity_id
_entity_poly.type
_entity_poly.pdbx_seq_one_letter_code
_entity_poly.pdbx_strand_id
1 'polypeptide(L)'
;MRNHEVTRRQALLKEDGSLREPGWSRQLVQRYDRSQIKAPKFRIKEWDYYLVLNEEFAGAFTISDDGYIGLPATSEEGNTGQRRRRRLSS
;
A
#
# COMPACT_ATOMS: atom_id res chain seq x y z
N MET A 1 19.35 -16.10 -6.22
CA MET A 1 18.11 -16.75 -6.70
C MET A 1 17.93 -16.42 -8.16
N ARG A 2 17.66 -17.43 -8.99
CA ARG A 2 17.53 -17.28 -10.44
C ARG A 2 16.07 -16.99 -10.75
N ASN A 3 15.79 -15.96 -11.54
CA ASN A 3 14.44 -15.67 -12.00
C ASN A 3 13.95 -16.85 -12.86
N HIS A 4 12.83 -17.49 -12.49
CA HIS A 4 12.29 -18.65 -13.22
C HIS A 4 10.76 -18.60 -13.34
N GLU A 5 10.24 -19.32 -14.33
CA GLU A 5 8.81 -19.42 -14.58
C GLU A 5 8.17 -20.46 -13.66
N VAL A 6 7.20 -20.04 -12.85
CA VAL A 6 6.34 -20.91 -12.04
C VAL A 6 5.14 -21.32 -12.89
N THR A 7 5.02 -22.62 -13.15
CA THR A 7 3.98 -23.22 -14.00
C THR A 7 2.95 -24.03 -13.20
N ARG A 8 3.27 -24.40 -11.96
CA ARG A 8 2.40 -25.23 -11.11
C ARG A 8 1.43 -24.36 -10.31
N ARG A 9 0.15 -24.77 -10.27
CA ARG A 9 -0.85 -24.16 -9.39
C ARG A 9 -0.51 -24.40 -7.91
N GLN A 10 -0.37 -23.32 -7.14
CA GLN A 10 -0.02 -23.37 -5.73
C GLN A 10 -0.41 -22.08 -4.99
N ALA A 11 -0.44 -22.11 -3.65
CA ALA A 11 -0.59 -20.90 -2.86
C ALA A 11 0.66 -20.01 -2.99
N LEU A 12 0.45 -18.69 -3.09
CA LEU A 12 1.54 -17.71 -3.15
C LEU A 12 2.36 -17.72 -1.87
N LEU A 13 1.67 -17.75 -0.72
CA LEU A 13 2.27 -17.67 0.59
C LEU A 13 2.34 -19.06 1.25
N LYS A 14 3.31 -19.22 2.14
CA LYS A 14 3.36 -20.31 3.12
C LYS A 14 2.51 -19.93 4.33
N GLU A 15 2.31 -20.89 5.23
CA GLU A 15 1.60 -20.68 6.49
C GLU A 15 2.28 -19.65 7.42
N ASP A 16 3.56 -19.37 7.21
CA ASP A 16 4.30 -18.33 7.92
C ASP A 16 4.12 -16.91 7.32
N GLY A 17 3.43 -16.79 6.17
CA GLY A 17 3.25 -15.54 5.44
C GLY A 17 4.42 -15.18 4.50
N SER A 18 5.43 -16.03 4.37
CA SER A 18 6.54 -15.85 3.43
C SER A 18 6.20 -16.39 2.04
N LEU A 19 6.90 -15.92 1.00
CA LEU A 19 6.74 -16.44 -0.37
C LEU A 19 7.12 -17.92 -0.44
N ARG A 20 6.23 -18.72 -1.05
CA ARG A 20 6.45 -20.16 -1.25
C ARG A 20 7.57 -20.44 -2.24
N GLU A 21 7.48 -19.82 -3.41
CA GLU A 21 8.42 -19.98 -4.52
C GLU A 21 8.54 -18.65 -5.28
N PRO A 22 9.66 -17.94 -5.13
CA PRO A 22 9.88 -16.70 -5.89
C PRO A 22 10.09 -17.00 -7.38
N GLY A 23 9.34 -16.31 -8.24
CA GLY A 23 9.41 -16.46 -9.69
C GLY A 23 8.29 -15.66 -10.39
N TRP A 24 8.16 -15.83 -11.70
CA TRP A 24 7.11 -15.19 -12.52
C TRP A 24 6.21 -16.24 -13.16
N SER A 25 4.98 -15.87 -13.56
CA SER A 25 4.05 -16.80 -14.22
C SER A 25 3.34 -16.10 -15.37
N ARG A 26 3.12 -16.81 -16.50
CA ARG A 26 2.30 -16.32 -17.62
C ARG A 26 0.80 -16.49 -17.40
N GLN A 27 0.43 -17.32 -16.43
CA GLN A 27 -0.94 -17.61 -16.04
C GLN A 27 -1.08 -17.46 -14.52
N LEU A 28 -2.29 -17.23 -14.03
CA LEU A 28 -2.58 -17.08 -12.61
C LEU A 28 -2.50 -18.45 -11.88
N VAL A 29 -1.29 -18.98 -11.73
CA VAL A 29 -1.03 -20.26 -11.05
C VAL A 29 -0.73 -20.07 -9.56
N GLN A 30 -0.30 -18.88 -9.17
CA GLN A 30 -0.07 -18.50 -7.78
C GLN A 30 -1.37 -17.95 -7.20
N ARG A 31 -2.00 -18.71 -6.30
CA ARG A 31 -3.23 -18.32 -5.63
C ARG A 31 -2.89 -17.42 -4.43
N TYR A 32 -3.24 -16.16 -4.55
CA TYR A 32 -3.13 -15.19 -3.47
C TYR A 32 -4.35 -15.27 -2.54
N ASP A 33 -4.10 -15.19 -1.23
CA ASP A 33 -5.12 -15.09 -0.19
C ASP A 33 -4.64 -14.08 0.86
N ARG A 34 -5.34 -12.95 0.96
CA ARG A 34 -5.01 -11.84 1.88
C ARG A 34 -5.03 -12.29 3.35
N SER A 35 -5.79 -13.33 3.71
CA SER A 35 -5.84 -13.85 5.07
C SER A 35 -4.53 -14.51 5.53
N GLN A 36 -3.68 -14.90 4.57
CA GLN A 36 -2.38 -15.52 4.84
C GLN A 36 -1.27 -14.51 5.17
N ILE A 37 -1.55 -13.21 5.04
CA ILE A 37 -0.60 -12.15 5.42
C ILE A 37 -0.61 -11.96 6.94
N LYS A 38 0.54 -12.18 7.59
CA LYS A 38 0.69 -12.03 9.05
C LYS A 38 0.86 -10.58 9.54
N ALA A 39 0.68 -9.59 8.66
CA ALA A 39 0.76 -8.18 9.02
C ALA A 39 -0.61 -7.66 9.48
N PRO A 40 -0.65 -6.65 10.37
CA PRO A 40 -1.90 -5.97 10.73
C PRO A 40 -2.59 -5.40 9.49
N LYS A 41 -3.92 -5.57 9.39
CA LYS A 41 -4.71 -5.18 8.20
C LYS A 41 -4.45 -3.75 7.71
N PHE A 42 -4.26 -2.81 8.63
CA PHE A 42 -4.00 -1.40 8.32
C PHE A 42 -2.61 -1.13 7.71
N ARG A 43 -1.69 -2.09 7.74
CA ARG A 43 -0.36 -2.00 7.13
C ARG A 43 -0.26 -2.70 5.77
N ILE A 44 -1.29 -3.45 5.39
CA ILE A 44 -1.31 -4.18 4.11
C ILE A 44 -1.67 -3.18 3.02
N LYS A 45 -0.75 -2.99 2.08
CA LYS A 45 -0.94 -2.18 0.87
C LYS A 45 -1.00 -3.12 -0.33
N GLU A 46 -2.04 -3.01 -1.13
CA GLU A 46 -2.24 -3.84 -2.31
C GLU A 46 -2.39 -2.95 -3.54
N TRP A 47 -1.77 -3.37 -4.64
CA TRP A 47 -1.79 -2.64 -5.90
C TRP A 47 -1.97 -3.64 -7.02
N ASP A 48 -3.05 -3.53 -7.77
CA ASP A 48 -3.30 -4.32 -8.97
C ASP A 48 -3.07 -3.44 -10.20
N TYR A 49 -2.20 -3.90 -11.09
CA TYR A 49 -1.90 -3.22 -12.34
C TYR A 49 -2.50 -4.01 -13.52
N TYR A 50 -3.43 -3.38 -14.22
CA TYR A 50 -4.07 -3.94 -15.41
C TYR A 50 -3.65 -3.15 -16.63
N LEU A 51 -3.12 -3.86 -17.62
CA LEU A 51 -2.75 -3.31 -18.90
C LEU A 51 -3.55 -4.03 -20.00
N VAL A 52 -4.37 -3.28 -20.71
CA VAL A 52 -5.12 -3.75 -21.88
C VAL A 52 -4.51 -3.07 -23.10
N LEU A 53 -3.99 -3.87 -24.02
CA LEU A 53 -3.37 -3.40 -25.27
C LEU A 53 -4.15 -3.94 -26.47
N ASN A 54 -4.39 -3.10 -27.47
CA ASN A 54 -4.69 -3.53 -28.84
C ASN A 54 -3.73 -2.80 -29.82
N GLU A 55 -3.92 -3.00 -31.13
CA GLU A 55 -3.06 -2.39 -32.16
C GLU A 55 -3.24 -0.87 -32.31
N GLU A 56 -4.33 -0.29 -31.82
CA GLU A 56 -4.72 1.11 -32.03
C GLU A 56 -4.75 1.96 -30.73
N PHE A 57 -4.84 1.31 -29.56
CA PHE A 57 -5.10 1.90 -28.26
C PHE A 57 -4.50 1.05 -27.13
N ALA A 58 -4.02 1.73 -26.09
CA ALA A 58 -3.55 1.13 -24.86
C ALA A 58 -4.26 1.78 -23.66
N GLY A 59 -4.82 0.96 -22.79
CA GLY A 59 -5.42 1.38 -21.52
C GLY A 59 -4.69 0.75 -20.35
N ALA A 60 -4.19 1.57 -19.43
CA ALA A 60 -3.56 1.12 -18.19
C ALA A 60 -4.38 1.62 -16.99
N PHE A 61 -4.67 0.72 -16.06
CA PHE A 61 -5.39 1.02 -14.83
C PHE A 61 -4.60 0.47 -13.65
N THR A 62 -4.41 1.31 -12.63
CA THR A 62 -3.85 0.90 -11.35
C THR A 62 -4.94 1.03 -10.30
N ILE A 63 -5.28 -0.07 -9.64
CA ILE A 63 -6.19 -0.08 -8.50
C ILE A 63 -5.33 -0.25 -7.24
N SER A 64 -5.60 0.54 -6.22
CA SER A 64 -4.80 0.57 -4.99
C SER A 64 -5.67 0.51 -3.74
N ASP A 65 -5.36 -0.42 -2.84
CA ASP A 65 -5.84 -0.44 -1.45
C ASP A 65 -4.66 -0.05 -0.54
N ASP A 66 -4.68 1.19 -0.07
CA ASP A 66 -3.57 1.79 0.69
C ASP A 66 -3.65 1.55 2.21
N GLY A 67 -4.62 0.75 2.67
CA GLY A 67 -4.87 0.53 4.10
C GLY A 67 -5.49 1.77 4.77
N TYR A 68 -5.15 2.02 6.05
CA TYR A 68 -5.68 3.17 6.79
C TYR A 68 -4.79 4.41 6.62
N ILE A 69 -5.29 5.43 5.92
CA ILE A 69 -4.65 6.75 5.83
C ILE A 69 -5.24 7.65 6.90
N GLY A 70 -4.58 7.74 8.07
CA GLY A 70 -4.92 8.71 9.10
C GLY A 70 -4.24 10.06 8.81
N LEU A 71 -5.02 11.07 8.42
CA LEU A 71 -4.58 12.46 8.33
C LEU A 71 -5.03 13.22 9.59
N PRO A 72 -4.19 13.40 10.62
CA PRO A 72 -4.53 14.31 11.71
C PRO A 72 -4.45 15.75 11.19
N ALA A 73 -5.59 16.42 11.06
CA ALA A 73 -5.65 17.86 10.86
C ALA A 73 -5.65 18.54 12.22
N THR A 74 -4.59 19.26 12.57
CA THR A 74 -4.55 20.15 13.73
C THR A 74 -4.72 21.59 13.24
N SER A 75 -5.85 22.23 13.58
CA SER A 75 -6.04 23.66 13.40
C SER A 75 -5.63 24.40 14.67
N GLU A 76 -4.56 25.19 14.62
CA GLU A 76 -4.28 26.19 15.67
C GLU A 76 -5.05 27.48 15.34
N GLU A 77 -6.07 27.80 16.13
CA GLU A 77 -6.70 29.13 16.12
C GLU A 77 -6.17 29.94 17.32
N GLY A 78 -5.01 30.56 17.12
CA GLY A 78 -4.36 31.42 18.10
C GLY A 78 -4.83 32.87 17.99
N ASN A 79 -5.92 33.22 18.68
CA ASN A 79 -6.32 34.61 18.92
C ASN A 79 -5.35 35.27 19.91
N THR A 80 -4.25 35.84 19.44
CA THR A 80 -3.29 36.57 20.29
C THR A 80 -3.60 38.07 20.32
N GLY A 81 -4.82 38.40 20.76
CA GLY A 81 -5.20 39.74 21.16
C GLY A 81 -4.96 39.98 22.66
N GLN A 82 -3.73 39.81 23.16
CA GLN A 82 -3.41 40.15 24.56
C GLN A 82 -2.36 41.26 24.65
N ARG A 83 -2.90 42.49 24.76
CA ARG A 83 -2.20 43.70 25.21
C ARG A 83 -1.38 43.40 26.48
N ARG A 84 -0.05 43.50 26.40
CA ARG A 84 0.78 43.84 27.57
C ARG A 84 1.29 45.27 27.44
N ARG A 85 0.56 46.17 28.11
CA ARG A 85 1.03 47.51 28.49
C ARG A 85 1.74 47.41 29.84
N ARG A 86 2.76 48.28 30.01
CA ARG A 86 3.36 48.80 31.27
C ARG A 86 4.36 47.88 31.99
N ARG A 87 5.47 48.36 32.57
CA ARG A 87 6.16 49.66 32.63
C ARG A 87 7.52 49.40 33.31
N LEU A 88 8.45 50.33 33.10
CA LEU A 88 9.81 50.45 33.66
C LEU A 88 9.90 50.43 35.22
N SER A 89 11.13 50.09 35.67
CA SER A 89 11.99 50.78 36.66
C SER A 89 12.33 50.09 37.99
N SER A 90 13.63 50.23 38.31
CA SER A 90 14.43 50.02 39.53
C SER A 90 14.68 48.59 40.00
#